data_AF-A0A6M4WYE6-F1
#
_entry.id   AF-A0A6M4WYE6-F1
#
_cell.length_a   1.000
_cell.length_b   1.000
_cell.length_c   1.000
_cell.angle_alpha   90.00
_cell.angle_beta   90.00
_cell.angle_gamma   90.00
#
_symmetry.space_group_name_H-M   'P 1'
#
loop_
_entity.id
_entity.type
_entity.pdbx_description
1 polymer ?
#
loop_
_entity_poly.entity_id
_entity_poly.type
_entity_poly.pdbx_seq_one_letter_code
_entity_poly.pdbx_strand_id
1 'polypeptide(L)'
;MAPQRFHEQFDHLQRSLPDVPLAMGPDDSAEFIYEKGVVLARDGEEARVVEDAVRSHFTATEGLVPDHVRRAGPETNRSGITRIRVGDPGEGGRGADHTVAGALRALRETEGRAGRRLISRNHLVSIAVNACPGDEPVPAPRSAQPNPGAAPAADGAEDADAVGVLVVDTGLTHDYRSYPLLARTEGDAQVRETDEDGILQQYVGHGTFIAGLVAAVAPNTDVTVRGTLNDAGAILESEFGERLFDAVQDGWPDIISLSAGTSNGRVDGLLGVAAFMEELQSRGTLLVAAAGNNGSAAPFWPAAYASLPEYADAVLSVGALRGDGEFGACFSNHGPWVKVYAPGERLTSALTGFDTPVPYVYQHSTYEACRYGFTYSCTCRSPRHTGVLSEAQQVSPGKPDQVMFEGLASWSGTSFATPLVAGLVAAYMTAHRLTDPRAAARRLLATGSEFAEVRGAHVPALLPPTWQPVEVGTA
;
A
#
# COMPACT_ATOMS: atom_id res chain seq x y z
N MET A 1 21.74 11.22 14.87
CA MET A 1 21.22 10.13 14.01
C MET A 1 19.81 10.53 13.61
N ALA A 2 19.50 10.56 12.31
CA ALA A 2 18.16 10.95 11.86
C ALA A 2 17.10 10.00 12.48
N PRO A 3 15.93 10.50 12.88
CA PRO A 3 14.81 9.63 13.27
C PRO A 3 14.54 8.66 12.11
N GLN A 4 14.61 7.36 12.40
CA GLN A 4 14.27 6.35 11.42
C GLN A 4 12.74 6.28 11.35
N ARG A 5 12.11 6.93 10.34
CA ARG A 5 10.64 7.00 10.22
C ARG A 5 9.96 5.65 10.41
N PHE A 6 10.58 4.58 9.94
CA PHE A 6 10.12 3.21 10.14
C PHE A 6 9.93 2.83 11.63
N HIS A 7 10.81 3.27 12.52
CA HIS A 7 10.70 3.04 13.97
C HIS A 7 9.58 3.87 14.61
N GLU A 8 9.43 5.15 14.23
CA GLU A 8 8.32 6.00 14.69
C GLU A 8 6.97 5.35 14.32
N GLN A 9 6.92 4.72 13.15
CA GLN A 9 5.73 4.08 12.61
C GLN A 9 5.46 2.74 13.25
N PHE A 10 6.50 1.95 13.50
CA PHE A 10 6.38 0.76 14.33
C PHE A 10 5.73 1.11 15.68
N ASP A 11 6.19 2.18 16.33
CA ASP A 11 5.64 2.66 17.60
C ASP A 11 4.17 3.09 17.49
N HIS A 12 3.81 3.79 16.42
CA HIS A 12 2.42 4.18 16.17
C HIS A 12 1.54 2.95 15.90
N LEU A 13 1.94 2.07 14.99
CA LEU A 13 1.20 0.85 14.64
C LEU A 13 1.00 -0.06 15.86
N GLN A 14 2.01 -0.20 16.72
CA GLN A 14 1.87 -0.98 17.95
C GLN A 14 0.83 -0.37 18.92
N ARG A 15 0.69 0.96 18.96
CA ARG A 15 -0.36 1.63 19.75
C ARG A 15 -1.75 1.45 19.13
N SER A 16 -1.82 1.47 17.80
CA SER A 16 -3.07 1.32 17.05
C SER A 16 -3.57 -0.13 17.02
N LEU A 17 -2.67 -1.10 17.22
CA LEU A 17 -2.96 -2.54 17.31
C LEU A 17 -2.55 -3.11 18.68
N PRO A 18 -3.21 -2.70 19.79
CA PRO A 18 -2.78 -3.05 21.14
C PRO A 18 -2.81 -4.57 21.42
N ASP A 19 -3.68 -5.31 20.74
CA ASP A 19 -3.85 -6.76 20.91
C ASP A 19 -2.95 -7.60 19.98
N VAL A 20 -2.14 -6.96 19.13
CA VAL A 20 -1.24 -7.61 18.18
C VAL A 20 0.21 -7.19 18.49
N PRO A 21 0.98 -8.02 19.21
CA PRO A 21 2.38 -7.72 19.46
C PRO A 21 3.18 -7.79 18.16
N LEU A 22 3.89 -6.72 17.83
CA LEU A 22 4.63 -6.59 16.58
C LEU A 22 6.13 -6.77 16.79
N ALA A 23 6.80 -7.21 15.72
CA ALA A 23 8.25 -7.25 15.62
C ALA A 23 8.70 -6.70 14.25
N MET A 24 9.90 -6.11 14.23
CA MET A 24 10.60 -5.72 13.00
C MET A 24 11.54 -6.84 12.56
N GLY A 25 11.80 -6.99 11.27
CA GLY A 25 12.73 -8.03 10.82
C GLY A 25 13.49 -7.75 9.54
N PRO A 26 14.49 -8.61 9.24
CA PRO A 26 15.32 -9.36 10.20
C PRO A 26 16.41 -8.45 10.81
N ASP A 27 16.88 -8.75 12.02
CA ASP A 27 18.07 -8.12 12.64
C ASP A 27 18.03 -6.58 12.75
N ASP A 28 16.91 -6.00 13.17
CA ASP A 28 16.68 -4.54 13.24
C ASP A 28 16.75 -3.80 11.89
N SER A 29 16.79 -4.49 10.74
CA SER A 29 16.98 -3.88 9.42
C SER A 29 15.86 -2.95 8.93
N ALA A 30 14.80 -2.73 9.73
CA ALA A 30 13.71 -1.80 9.43
C ALA A 30 13.09 -2.00 8.03
N GLU A 31 13.04 -3.25 7.55
CA GLU A 31 12.54 -3.58 6.20
C GLU A 31 11.05 -3.92 6.18
N PHE A 32 10.56 -4.59 7.23
CA PHE A 32 9.15 -4.99 7.37
C PHE A 32 8.75 -5.24 8.83
N ILE A 33 7.44 -5.25 9.06
CA ILE A 33 6.80 -5.50 10.36
C ILE A 33 5.99 -6.79 10.27
N TYR A 34 5.94 -7.58 11.34
CA TYR A 34 5.16 -8.82 11.42
C TYR A 34 4.65 -9.08 12.84
N GLU A 35 3.65 -9.95 12.97
CA GLU A 35 3.14 -10.41 14.27
C GLU A 35 4.17 -11.31 14.96
N LYS A 36 4.47 -10.96 16.21
CA LYS A 36 5.46 -11.64 17.04
C LYS A 36 4.93 -12.97 17.55
N GLY A 37 5.77 -13.99 17.51
CA GLY A 37 5.47 -15.35 17.99
C GLY A 37 4.46 -16.09 17.12
N VAL A 38 4.17 -15.62 15.91
CA VAL A 38 3.17 -16.22 15.00
C VAL A 38 3.76 -16.42 13.60
N VAL A 39 3.47 -17.59 13.04
CA VAL A 39 3.78 -17.96 11.66
C VAL A 39 2.52 -18.41 10.92
N LEU A 40 2.55 -18.32 9.60
CA LEU A 40 1.48 -18.77 8.72
C LEU A 40 1.89 -20.06 8.01
N ALA A 41 0.91 -20.94 7.81
CA ALA A 41 1.00 -22.13 6.96
C ALA A 41 -0.31 -22.28 6.19
N ARG A 42 -0.32 -23.05 5.09
CA ARG A 42 -1.58 -23.44 4.45
C ARG A 42 -2.37 -24.41 5.32
N ASP A 43 -3.68 -24.36 5.20
CA ASP A 43 -4.62 -25.19 5.97
C ASP A 43 -4.40 -26.70 5.75
N GLY A 44 -5.02 -27.51 6.62
CA GLY A 44 -5.00 -28.95 6.52
C GLY A 44 -3.64 -29.59 6.84
N GLU A 45 -3.18 -30.48 5.95
CA GLU A 45 -1.98 -31.31 6.14
C GLU A 45 -0.70 -30.47 6.22
N GLU A 46 -0.58 -29.39 5.44
CA GLU A 46 0.61 -28.53 5.45
C GLU A 46 0.83 -27.89 6.83
N ALA A 47 -0.21 -27.34 7.44
CA ALA A 47 -0.11 -26.80 8.78
C ALA A 47 0.29 -27.87 9.80
N ARG A 48 -0.16 -29.13 9.66
CA ARG A 48 0.30 -30.23 10.54
C ARG A 48 1.79 -30.52 10.36
N VAL A 49 2.26 -30.59 9.11
CA VAL A 49 3.69 -30.77 8.80
C VAL A 49 4.53 -29.65 9.39
N VAL A 50 4.06 -28.40 9.31
CA VAL A 50 4.72 -27.24 9.90
C VAL A 50 4.76 -27.36 11.42
N GLU A 51 3.64 -27.65 12.08
CA GLU A 51 3.58 -27.85 13.54
C GLU A 51 4.56 -28.93 14.02
N ASP A 52 4.57 -30.10 13.38
CA ASP A 52 5.43 -31.22 13.76
C ASP A 52 6.91 -30.90 13.57
N ALA A 53 7.26 -30.25 12.45
CA ALA A 53 8.64 -29.85 12.16
C ALA A 53 9.14 -28.78 13.15
N VAL A 54 8.33 -27.76 13.44
CA VAL A 54 8.67 -26.70 14.40
C VAL A 54 8.79 -27.28 15.81
N ARG A 55 7.84 -28.11 16.25
CA ARG A 55 7.88 -28.75 17.58
C ARG A 55 9.11 -29.62 17.75
N SER A 56 9.47 -30.39 16.73
CA SER A 56 10.68 -31.21 16.72
C SER A 56 11.95 -30.37 16.82
N HIS A 57 12.04 -29.27 16.04
CA HIS A 57 13.18 -28.36 16.10
C HIS A 57 13.31 -27.67 17.47
N PHE A 58 12.19 -27.22 18.03
CA PHE A 58 12.16 -26.54 19.32
C PHE A 58 12.57 -27.48 20.46
N THR A 59 12.21 -28.76 20.36
CA THR A 59 12.62 -29.78 21.34
C THR A 59 14.14 -29.98 21.35
N ALA A 60 14.77 -29.82 20.19
CA ALA A 60 16.20 -30.01 20.01
C ALA A 60 17.04 -28.72 20.18
N THR A 61 16.42 -27.57 20.43
CA THR A 61 17.09 -26.25 20.44
C THR A 61 16.92 -25.56 21.78
N GLU A 62 18.04 -25.25 22.44
CA GLU A 62 18.04 -24.52 23.71
C GLU A 62 17.39 -23.13 23.56
N GLY A 63 16.53 -22.75 24.53
CA GLY A 63 15.84 -21.47 24.54
C GLY A 63 14.56 -21.39 23.70
N LEU A 64 14.14 -22.48 23.06
CA LEU A 64 12.86 -22.58 22.35
C LEU A 64 11.92 -23.58 23.07
N VAL A 65 10.62 -23.27 23.12
CA VAL A 65 9.63 -24.02 23.93
C VAL A 65 8.62 -24.73 23.02
N PRO A 66 8.67 -26.07 22.89
CA PRO A 66 7.77 -26.85 22.02
C PRO A 66 6.28 -26.66 22.33
N ASP A 67 5.93 -26.44 23.60
CA ASP A 67 4.54 -26.30 24.06
C ASP A 67 3.87 -25.01 23.57
N HIS A 68 4.67 -24.03 23.12
CA HIS A 68 4.14 -22.82 22.48
C HIS A 68 3.61 -23.09 21.07
N VAL A 69 4.03 -24.18 20.42
CA VAL A 69 3.62 -24.54 19.06
C VAL A 69 2.18 -25.05 19.07
N ARG A 70 1.23 -24.22 18.62
CA ARG A 70 -0.19 -24.56 18.52
C ARG A 70 -0.92 -23.69 17.51
N ARG A 71 -1.99 -24.21 16.92
CA ARG A 71 -2.90 -23.41 16.08
C ARG A 71 -3.51 -22.26 16.87
N ALA A 72 -3.59 -21.10 16.21
CA ALA A 72 -4.12 -19.85 16.76
C ALA A 72 -5.25 -19.28 15.87
N GLY A 73 -5.83 -20.10 14.99
CA GLY A 73 -6.93 -19.73 14.08
C GLY A 73 -7.85 -20.91 13.77
N PRO A 74 -8.88 -20.71 12.94
CA PRO A 74 -9.78 -21.78 12.51
C PRO A 74 -9.02 -22.86 11.73
N GLU A 75 -9.59 -24.07 11.66
CA GLU A 75 -8.98 -25.17 10.88
C GLU A 75 -8.99 -24.91 9.36
N THR A 76 -9.97 -24.13 8.89
CA THR A 76 -10.14 -23.74 7.48
C THR A 76 -10.73 -22.34 7.35
N ASN A 77 -10.31 -21.58 6.34
CA ASN A 77 -10.93 -20.31 5.91
C ASN A 77 -10.85 -20.12 4.38
N ARG A 78 -11.37 -19.01 3.81
CA ARG A 78 -11.39 -18.81 2.33
C ARG A 78 -10.00 -18.58 1.76
N SER A 79 -9.12 -17.92 2.51
CA SER A 79 -7.73 -17.69 2.16
C SER A 79 -6.87 -18.95 2.28
N GLY A 80 -7.36 -19.98 2.95
CA GLY A 80 -6.70 -21.27 3.12
C GLY A 80 -5.48 -21.22 4.04
N ILE A 81 -5.45 -20.28 4.99
CA ILE A 81 -4.28 -19.99 5.84
C ILE A 81 -4.54 -20.20 7.33
N THR A 82 -3.70 -21.02 7.95
CA THR A 82 -3.68 -21.25 9.39
C THR A 82 -2.60 -20.39 10.05
N ARG A 83 -2.99 -19.65 11.10
CA ARG A 83 -2.06 -19.03 12.06
C ARG A 83 -1.58 -20.07 13.06
N ILE A 84 -0.26 -20.17 13.25
CA ILE A 84 0.37 -21.06 14.21
C ILE A 84 1.16 -20.18 15.18
N ARG A 85 0.80 -20.21 16.47
CA ARG A 85 1.60 -19.62 17.54
C ARG A 85 2.82 -20.51 17.74
N VAL A 86 4.00 -19.90 17.81
CA VAL A 86 5.30 -20.56 18.02
C VAL A 86 6.06 -19.97 19.21
N GLY A 87 5.60 -18.86 19.79
CA GLY A 87 6.24 -18.25 20.95
C GLY A 87 5.23 -17.57 21.87
N ASP A 88 5.70 -17.04 23.00
CA ASP A 88 4.93 -16.06 23.75
C ASP A 88 5.14 -14.66 23.14
N PRO A 89 4.09 -14.02 22.59
CA PRO A 89 4.20 -12.67 22.03
C PRO A 89 4.73 -11.64 23.04
N GLY A 90 4.55 -11.87 24.35
CA GLY A 90 5.06 -11.01 25.42
C GLY A 90 6.59 -11.08 25.65
N GLU A 91 7.28 -12.12 25.18
CA GLU A 91 8.69 -12.37 25.50
C GLU A 91 9.65 -11.80 24.44
N GLY A 92 10.74 -11.14 24.84
CA GLY A 92 11.75 -10.58 23.93
C GLY A 92 11.49 -9.14 23.47
N GLY A 93 12.44 -8.56 22.71
CA GLY A 93 12.41 -7.16 22.24
C GLY A 93 11.79 -6.96 20.85
N ARG A 94 11.89 -5.73 20.32
CA ARG A 94 11.26 -5.31 19.06
C ARG A 94 11.86 -5.93 17.79
N GLY A 95 13.11 -6.39 17.81
CA GLY A 95 13.82 -6.90 16.62
C GLY A 95 14.31 -8.35 16.71
N ALA A 96 14.06 -9.04 17.82
CA ALA A 96 14.67 -10.34 18.13
C ALA A 96 13.62 -11.43 18.41
N ASP A 97 12.69 -11.65 17.46
CA ASP A 97 11.76 -12.78 17.55
C ASP A 97 12.46 -14.10 17.17
N HIS A 98 13.20 -14.63 18.14
CA HIS A 98 13.94 -15.88 18.01
C HIS A 98 13.01 -17.09 17.77
N THR A 99 11.75 -17.01 18.23
CA THR A 99 10.79 -18.11 18.04
C THR A 99 10.33 -18.20 16.60
N VAL A 100 9.93 -17.08 15.98
CA VAL A 100 9.60 -17.04 14.55
C VAL A 100 10.83 -17.36 13.70
N ALA A 101 12.01 -16.82 14.03
CA ALA A 101 13.25 -17.14 13.33
C ALA A 101 13.61 -18.64 13.42
N GLY A 102 13.40 -19.27 14.58
CA GLY A 102 13.55 -20.70 14.80
C GLY A 102 12.54 -21.53 14.01
N ALA A 103 11.27 -21.12 13.99
CA ALA A 103 10.22 -21.80 13.23
C ALA A 103 10.51 -21.78 11.72
N LEU A 104 10.89 -20.63 11.17
CA LEU A 104 11.35 -20.53 9.78
C LEU A 104 12.59 -21.38 9.53
N ARG A 105 13.51 -21.49 10.51
CA ARG A 105 14.69 -22.37 10.39
C ARG A 105 14.32 -23.85 10.29
N ALA A 106 13.35 -24.29 11.08
CA ALA A 106 12.90 -25.68 11.13
C ALA A 106 12.45 -26.22 9.77
N LEU A 107 11.92 -25.36 8.89
CA LEU A 107 11.35 -25.76 7.62
C LEU A 107 12.29 -25.59 6.42
N ARG A 108 13.46 -24.94 6.56
CA ARG A 108 14.34 -24.61 5.42
C ARG A 108 14.70 -25.82 4.55
N GLU A 109 15.07 -26.94 5.16
CA GLU A 109 15.43 -28.16 4.41
C GLU A 109 14.22 -28.82 3.74
N THR A 110 13.05 -28.76 4.38
CA THR A 110 11.80 -29.29 3.84
C THR A 110 11.33 -28.46 2.65
N GLU A 111 11.37 -27.13 2.76
CA GLU A 111 11.07 -26.21 1.66
C GLU A 111 12.05 -26.40 0.49
N GLY A 112 13.35 -26.57 0.78
CA GLY A 112 14.36 -26.86 -0.23
C GLY A 112 14.11 -28.15 -1.01
N ARG A 113 13.60 -29.20 -0.33
CA ARG A 113 13.19 -30.46 -0.98
C ARG A 113 11.87 -30.35 -1.73
N ALA A 114 10.91 -29.60 -1.19
CA ALA A 114 9.59 -29.42 -1.79
C ALA A 114 9.59 -28.44 -2.98
N GLY A 115 10.62 -27.59 -3.08
CA GLY A 115 10.71 -26.54 -4.11
C GLY A 115 9.69 -25.42 -3.92
N ARG A 116 9.08 -25.31 -2.74
CA ARG A 116 8.06 -24.31 -2.43
C ARG A 116 8.06 -23.95 -0.95
N ARG A 117 7.51 -22.77 -0.66
CA ARG A 117 7.32 -22.25 0.69
C ARG A 117 6.19 -22.97 1.43
N LEU A 118 6.45 -23.35 2.66
CA LEU A 118 5.52 -23.99 3.59
C LEU A 118 5.18 -23.10 4.77
N ILE A 119 6.08 -22.18 5.15
CA ILE A 119 5.92 -21.33 6.32
C ILE A 119 6.23 -19.86 6.01
N SER A 120 5.45 -18.94 6.59
CA SER A 120 5.69 -17.49 6.51
C SER A 120 5.61 -16.83 7.87
N ARG A 121 6.16 -15.62 7.99
CA ARG A 121 5.76 -14.71 9.06
C ARG A 121 4.34 -14.23 8.76
N ASN A 122 3.59 -13.86 9.79
CA ASN A 122 2.34 -13.13 9.58
C ASN A 122 2.68 -11.63 9.43
N HIS A 123 3.01 -11.20 8.22
CA HIS A 123 3.48 -9.82 8.00
C HIS A 123 2.35 -8.82 8.23
N LEU A 124 2.72 -7.59 8.53
CA LEU A 124 1.80 -6.46 8.46
C LEU A 124 1.84 -5.92 7.02
N VAL A 125 0.67 -5.91 6.38
CA VAL A 125 0.43 -5.25 5.11
C VAL A 125 -0.09 -3.85 5.42
N SER A 126 0.44 -2.84 4.76
CA SER A 126 0.04 -1.46 5.02
C SER A 126 -0.04 -0.65 3.74
N ILE A 127 -0.88 0.39 3.73
CA ILE A 127 -0.87 1.46 2.70
C ILE A 127 0.45 2.26 2.68
N ALA A 128 1.41 1.85 3.51
CA ALA A 128 2.41 2.72 4.04
C ALA A 128 3.68 1.91 4.35
N VAL A 129 4.63 1.80 3.41
CA VAL A 129 5.93 1.16 3.70
C VAL A 129 7.02 2.21 3.65
N ASN A 130 7.69 2.37 4.80
CA ASN A 130 8.05 3.65 5.43
C ASN A 130 6.85 4.50 5.87
N ALA A 131 5.74 3.83 6.29
CA ALA A 131 4.45 4.37 6.74
C ALA A 131 4.07 5.76 6.24
N CYS A 132 3.99 5.83 4.94
CA CYS A 132 3.68 7.04 4.25
C CYS A 132 2.91 6.59 2.99
N PRO A 133 2.00 7.39 2.46
CA PRO A 133 2.36 8.27 1.31
C PRO A 133 3.89 8.50 1.08
N GLY A 134 4.36 9.54 0.42
CA GLY A 134 5.77 9.98 0.36
C GLY A 134 6.06 11.06 1.41
N ASP A 135 4.99 11.77 1.76
CA ASP A 135 4.85 12.84 2.75
C ASP A 135 3.46 12.79 3.42
N GLU A 136 3.19 13.68 4.37
CA GLU A 136 1.84 13.87 4.91
C GLU A 136 0.99 14.75 3.99
N PRO A 137 -0.36 14.65 4.04
CA PRO A 137 -1.22 15.46 3.20
C PRO A 137 -1.04 16.94 3.54
N VAL A 138 -0.97 17.78 2.52
CA VAL A 138 -0.83 19.23 2.65
C VAL A 138 -2.11 19.88 2.14
N PRO A 139 -2.78 20.78 2.87
CA PRO A 139 -4.00 21.39 2.37
C PRO A 139 -3.79 22.13 1.05
N ALA A 140 -4.69 21.91 0.11
CA ALA A 140 -4.79 22.69 -1.11
C ALA A 140 -6.02 23.61 -1.03
N PRO A 141 -5.95 24.86 -1.55
CA PRO A 141 -7.11 25.73 -1.58
C PRO A 141 -8.29 25.07 -2.30
N ARG A 142 -9.53 25.28 -1.83
CA ARG A 142 -10.75 24.79 -2.52
C ARG A 142 -10.85 25.22 -3.98
N SER A 143 -10.27 26.37 -4.32
CA SER A 143 -10.25 26.93 -5.67
C SER A 143 -9.12 26.37 -6.54
N ALA A 144 -8.21 25.56 -5.97
CA ALA A 144 -7.14 24.92 -6.72
C ALA A 144 -7.74 23.93 -7.73
N GLN A 145 -7.11 23.84 -8.90
CA GLN A 145 -7.43 22.79 -9.84
C GLN A 145 -6.83 21.47 -9.33
N PRO A 146 -7.56 20.34 -9.43
CA PRO A 146 -6.95 19.05 -9.20
C PRO A 146 -5.82 18.83 -10.20
N ASN A 147 -4.82 18.06 -9.78
CA ASN A 147 -3.71 17.68 -10.65
C ASN A 147 -3.44 16.17 -10.46
N PRO A 148 -3.82 15.32 -11.42
CA PRO A 148 -4.37 15.67 -12.74
C PRO A 148 -5.73 16.37 -12.71
N GLY A 149 -5.96 17.23 -13.71
CA GLY A 149 -7.27 17.82 -13.96
C GLY A 149 -8.29 16.77 -14.41
N ALA A 150 -9.58 17.14 -14.38
CA ALA A 150 -10.64 16.27 -14.88
C ALA A 150 -10.50 16.06 -16.40
N ALA A 151 -10.31 14.82 -16.82
CA ALA A 151 -10.32 14.43 -18.22
C ALA A 151 -11.72 14.65 -18.82
N PRO A 152 -11.83 14.97 -20.11
CA PRO A 152 -13.12 15.01 -20.78
C PRO A 152 -13.73 13.60 -20.85
N ALA A 153 -15.05 13.52 -20.83
CA ALA A 153 -15.74 12.27 -21.15
C ALA A 153 -15.41 11.85 -22.59
N ALA A 154 -15.22 10.54 -22.82
CA ALA A 154 -14.96 10.03 -24.16
C ALA A 154 -16.20 10.18 -25.07
N ASP A 155 -15.97 10.50 -26.34
CA ASP A 155 -17.05 10.69 -27.31
C ASP A 155 -17.91 9.43 -27.45
N GLY A 156 -19.22 9.57 -27.18
CA GLY A 156 -20.18 8.48 -27.26
C GLY A 156 -20.08 7.44 -26.14
N ALA A 157 -19.42 7.76 -25.02
CA ALA A 157 -19.50 6.96 -23.81
C ALA A 157 -20.92 6.99 -23.23
N GLU A 158 -21.51 5.81 -23.01
CA GLU A 158 -22.79 5.64 -22.33
C GLU A 158 -22.57 5.16 -20.90
N ASP A 159 -23.50 5.46 -19.99
CA ASP A 159 -23.40 5.05 -18.58
C ASP A 159 -23.30 3.54 -18.40
N ALA A 160 -23.91 2.76 -19.31
CA ALA A 160 -23.89 1.30 -19.30
C ALA A 160 -22.52 0.70 -19.66
N ASP A 161 -21.62 1.50 -20.24
CA ASP A 161 -20.27 1.08 -20.65
C ASP A 161 -19.19 1.49 -19.63
N ALA A 162 -19.59 1.95 -18.44
CA ALA A 162 -18.64 2.38 -17.43
C ALA A 162 -17.79 1.23 -16.91
N VAL A 163 -16.48 1.47 -16.81
CA VAL A 163 -15.52 0.49 -16.30
C VAL A 163 -15.65 0.41 -14.78
N GLY A 164 -15.71 -0.80 -14.23
CA GLY A 164 -15.75 -1.01 -12.79
C GLY A 164 -14.35 -0.97 -12.17
N VAL A 165 -14.08 0.01 -11.31
CA VAL A 165 -12.81 0.09 -10.54
C VAL A 165 -13.09 -0.07 -9.05
N LEU A 166 -12.53 -1.13 -8.48
CA LEU A 166 -12.54 -1.37 -7.04
C LEU A 166 -11.27 -0.80 -6.41
N VAL A 167 -11.42 0.12 -5.47
CA VAL A 167 -10.35 0.67 -4.65
C VAL A 167 -10.38 -0.05 -3.29
N VAL A 168 -9.32 -0.80 -2.98
CA VAL A 168 -9.17 -1.47 -1.67
C VAL A 168 -8.27 -0.62 -0.79
N ASP A 169 -8.86 0.13 0.15
CA ASP A 169 -8.16 1.18 0.89
C ASP A 169 -8.82 1.49 2.26
N THR A 170 -8.79 2.74 2.75
CA THR A 170 -9.30 3.18 4.07
C THR A 170 -10.78 3.54 4.11
N GLY A 171 -11.47 3.54 2.97
CA GLY A 171 -12.86 4.00 2.84
C GLY A 171 -13.00 5.48 2.42
N LEU A 172 -14.25 5.96 2.43
CA LEU A 172 -14.64 7.29 1.99
C LEU A 172 -14.96 8.21 3.18
N THR A 173 -14.43 9.42 3.17
CA THR A 173 -14.73 10.50 4.12
C THR A 173 -16.18 10.96 3.98
N HIS A 174 -16.81 11.36 5.07
CA HIS A 174 -18.26 11.58 5.18
C HIS A 174 -18.82 12.59 4.16
N ASP A 175 -18.03 13.58 3.76
CA ASP A 175 -18.41 14.67 2.87
C ASP A 175 -17.86 14.52 1.44
N TYR A 176 -17.35 13.34 1.06
CA TYR A 176 -16.73 13.12 -0.25
C TYR A 176 -17.65 13.47 -1.43
N ARG A 177 -18.97 13.32 -1.25
CA ARG A 177 -19.99 13.64 -2.29
C ARG A 177 -20.09 15.13 -2.59
N SER A 178 -19.56 15.99 -1.72
CA SER A 178 -19.44 17.43 -1.97
C SER A 178 -18.38 17.75 -3.04
N TYR A 179 -17.56 16.78 -3.45
CA TYR A 179 -16.62 16.91 -4.56
C TYR A 179 -17.20 16.38 -5.88
N PRO A 180 -17.47 17.22 -6.90
CA PRO A 180 -18.20 16.81 -8.10
C PRO A 180 -17.61 15.64 -8.90
N LEU A 181 -16.28 15.46 -8.89
CA LEU A 181 -15.66 14.35 -9.62
C LEU A 181 -16.04 12.98 -9.03
N LEU A 182 -16.44 12.91 -7.76
CA LEU A 182 -16.81 11.68 -7.08
C LEU A 182 -18.31 11.33 -7.26
N ALA A 183 -18.97 11.89 -8.28
CA ALA A 183 -20.39 11.63 -8.57
C ALA A 183 -20.68 10.14 -8.85
N ARG A 184 -19.74 9.42 -9.48
CA ARG A 184 -19.81 7.99 -9.78
C ARG A 184 -19.05 7.12 -8.75
N THR A 185 -18.94 7.62 -7.52
CA THR A 185 -18.21 6.93 -6.45
C THR A 185 -19.14 6.52 -5.31
N GLU A 186 -19.00 5.28 -4.88
CA GLU A 186 -19.64 4.69 -3.70
C GLU A 186 -18.68 3.77 -2.96
N GLY A 187 -19.10 3.28 -1.80
CA GLY A 187 -18.25 2.41 -1.00
C GLY A 187 -18.49 2.53 0.50
N ASP A 188 -17.59 1.90 1.25
CA ASP A 188 -17.63 1.90 2.70
C ASP A 188 -17.18 3.26 3.23
N ALA A 189 -17.87 3.77 4.24
CA ALA A 189 -17.46 4.98 4.94
C ALA A 189 -16.20 4.72 5.76
N GLN A 190 -15.35 5.74 5.90
CA GLN A 190 -14.26 5.74 6.85
C GLN A 190 -14.84 5.57 8.27
N VAL A 191 -14.37 4.54 8.99
CA VAL A 191 -14.94 4.14 10.29
C VAL A 191 -14.81 5.26 11.34
N ARG A 192 -13.64 5.90 11.40
CA ARG A 192 -13.35 6.99 12.32
C ARG A 192 -12.45 8.01 11.63
N GLU A 193 -12.95 9.24 11.45
CA GLU A 193 -12.21 10.31 10.78
C GLU A 193 -11.39 11.15 11.76
N THR A 194 -11.97 11.50 12.91
CA THR A 194 -11.32 12.38 13.89
C THR A 194 -11.12 11.69 15.24
N ASP A 195 -10.19 12.21 16.03
CA ASP A 195 -10.08 11.89 17.45
C ASP A 195 -11.18 12.61 18.28
N GLU A 196 -11.06 12.53 19.61
CA GLU A 196 -12.03 13.13 20.54
C GLU A 196 -12.00 14.67 20.51
N ASP A 197 -10.89 15.27 20.07
CA ASP A 197 -10.69 16.71 19.95
C ASP A 197 -11.10 17.25 18.57
N GLY A 198 -11.60 16.37 17.68
CA GLY A 198 -11.98 16.73 16.31
C GLY A 198 -10.79 16.87 15.36
N ILE A 199 -9.59 16.42 15.75
CA ILE A 199 -8.41 16.41 14.89
C ILE A 199 -8.49 15.20 13.96
N LEU A 200 -8.29 15.44 12.67
CA LEU A 200 -8.24 14.41 11.64
C LEU A 200 -7.14 13.39 11.96
N GLN A 201 -7.48 12.11 11.96
CA GLN A 201 -6.52 11.04 12.23
C GLN A 201 -5.60 10.78 11.04
N GLN A 202 -4.45 10.20 11.34
CA GLN A 202 -3.45 9.86 10.33
C GLN A 202 -4.05 8.91 9.28
N TYR A 203 -3.77 9.19 8.01
CA TYR A 203 -4.20 8.44 6.81
C TYR A 203 -5.70 8.45 6.49
N VAL A 204 -6.53 9.12 7.29
CA VAL A 204 -7.94 9.36 6.92
C VAL A 204 -8.00 10.14 5.61
N GLY A 205 -8.88 9.70 4.71
CA GLY A 205 -9.05 10.29 3.39
C GLY A 205 -8.12 9.73 2.31
N HIS A 206 -7.26 8.76 2.61
CA HIS A 206 -6.43 8.08 1.60
C HIS A 206 -7.29 7.41 0.51
N GLY A 207 -8.32 6.67 0.90
CA GLY A 207 -9.29 6.08 -0.04
C GLY A 207 -10.04 7.13 -0.87
N THR A 208 -10.55 8.20 -0.24
CA THR A 208 -11.18 9.34 -0.93
C THR A 208 -10.23 9.98 -1.95
N PHE A 209 -8.97 10.18 -1.58
CA PHE A 209 -7.97 10.82 -2.42
C PHE A 209 -7.69 9.99 -3.67
N ILE A 210 -7.50 8.68 -3.50
CA ILE A 210 -7.32 7.70 -4.56
C ILE A 210 -8.52 7.65 -5.49
N ALA A 211 -9.74 7.58 -4.95
CA ALA A 211 -10.96 7.59 -5.75
C ALA A 211 -11.07 8.88 -6.59
N GLY A 212 -10.69 10.03 -6.02
CA GLY A 212 -10.68 11.30 -6.73
C GLY A 212 -9.69 11.33 -7.90
N LEU A 213 -8.53 10.67 -7.75
CA LEU A 213 -7.54 10.53 -8.83
C LEU A 213 -8.05 9.64 -9.95
N VAL A 214 -8.67 8.50 -9.63
CA VAL A 214 -9.29 7.61 -10.64
C VAL A 214 -10.35 8.38 -11.42
N ALA A 215 -11.27 9.05 -10.71
CA ALA A 215 -12.36 9.80 -11.32
C ALA A 215 -11.88 10.99 -12.16
N ALA A 216 -10.79 11.66 -11.76
CA ALA A 216 -10.18 12.73 -12.55
C ALA A 216 -9.60 12.21 -13.87
N VAL A 217 -8.94 11.06 -13.87
CA VAL A 217 -8.32 10.48 -15.07
C VAL A 217 -9.35 9.80 -15.98
N ALA A 218 -10.37 9.17 -15.41
CA ALA A 218 -11.34 8.35 -16.12
C ALA A 218 -12.77 8.66 -15.63
N PRO A 219 -13.40 9.73 -16.14
CA PRO A 219 -14.71 10.17 -15.68
C PRO A 219 -15.85 9.18 -15.97
N ASN A 220 -15.68 8.26 -16.94
CA ASN A 220 -16.66 7.19 -17.21
C ASN A 220 -16.28 5.87 -16.50
N THR A 221 -16.14 5.95 -15.19
CA THR A 221 -15.76 4.82 -14.33
C THR A 221 -16.69 4.79 -13.13
N ASP A 222 -17.20 3.61 -12.79
CA ASP A 222 -17.90 3.38 -11.53
C ASP A 222 -16.88 2.93 -10.49
N VAL A 223 -16.63 3.80 -9.51
CA VAL A 223 -15.61 3.59 -8.49
C VAL A 223 -16.26 3.08 -7.20
N THR A 224 -15.89 1.87 -6.78
CA THR A 224 -16.29 1.32 -5.48
C THR A 224 -15.09 1.32 -4.53
N VAL A 225 -15.21 1.94 -3.36
CA VAL A 225 -14.16 1.93 -2.33
C VAL A 225 -14.51 0.95 -1.22
N ARG A 226 -13.62 0.02 -0.90
CA ARG A 226 -13.76 -0.91 0.24
C ARG A 226 -12.79 -0.55 1.34
N GLY A 227 -13.32 -0.33 2.54
CA GLY A 227 -12.57 0.02 3.76
C GLY A 227 -11.91 -1.23 4.36
N THR A 228 -10.89 -1.77 3.70
CA THR A 228 -10.17 -2.98 4.14
C THR A 228 -9.03 -2.66 5.09
N LEU A 229 -8.49 -1.44 5.05
CA LEU A 229 -7.27 -1.02 5.73
C LEU A 229 -7.54 0.08 6.77
N ASN A 230 -8.59 -0.08 7.57
CA ASN A 230 -9.11 1.00 8.43
C ASN A 230 -8.31 1.22 9.73
N ASP A 231 -7.58 0.20 10.21
CA ASP A 231 -6.84 0.27 11.47
C ASP A 231 -5.43 0.84 11.23
N ALA A 232 -5.31 2.16 11.34
CA ALA A 232 -4.06 2.90 11.07
C ALA A 232 -3.44 2.60 9.69
N GLY A 233 -4.25 2.24 8.70
CA GLY A 233 -3.77 1.89 7.36
C GLY A 233 -3.04 0.54 7.29
N ALA A 234 -3.27 -0.37 8.24
CA ALA A 234 -2.56 -1.64 8.34
C ALA A 234 -3.49 -2.82 8.64
N ILE A 235 -3.05 -4.01 8.21
CA ILE A 235 -3.75 -5.28 8.41
C ILE A 235 -2.74 -6.42 8.46
N LEU A 236 -3.03 -7.47 9.22
CA LEU A 236 -2.22 -8.69 9.20
C LEU A 236 -2.41 -9.44 7.88
N GLU A 237 -1.33 -10.03 7.36
CA GLU A 237 -1.32 -10.82 6.12
C GLU A 237 -2.37 -11.95 6.15
N SER A 238 -2.56 -12.59 7.31
CA SER A 238 -3.58 -13.62 7.51
C SER A 238 -5.03 -13.13 7.39
N GLU A 239 -5.29 -11.87 7.68
CA GLU A 239 -6.62 -11.27 7.58
C GLU A 239 -6.82 -10.61 6.21
N PHE A 240 -5.73 -10.11 5.62
CA PHE A 240 -5.75 -9.41 4.34
C PHE A 240 -6.32 -10.27 3.20
N GLY A 241 -5.95 -11.55 3.13
CA GLY A 241 -6.50 -12.48 2.14
C GLY A 241 -8.03 -12.60 2.21
N GLU A 242 -8.58 -12.75 3.42
CA GLU A 242 -10.04 -12.78 3.64
C GLU A 242 -10.70 -11.47 3.22
N ARG A 243 -10.10 -10.33 3.58
CA ARG A 243 -10.66 -9.02 3.23
C ARG A 243 -10.65 -8.74 1.73
N LEU A 244 -9.64 -9.22 1.01
CA LEU A 244 -9.63 -9.16 -0.46
C LEU A 244 -10.80 -9.97 -1.04
N PHE A 245 -11.10 -11.14 -0.47
CA PHE A 245 -12.24 -11.96 -0.85
C PHE A 245 -13.60 -11.35 -0.48
N ASP A 246 -13.69 -10.61 0.63
CA ASP A 246 -14.87 -9.84 1.02
C ASP A 246 -15.07 -8.64 0.08
N ALA A 247 -13.99 -7.99 -0.34
CA ALA A 247 -14.04 -6.81 -1.21
C ALA A 247 -14.64 -7.14 -2.60
N VAL A 248 -14.47 -8.37 -3.08
CA VAL A 248 -15.00 -8.85 -4.38
C VAL A 248 -16.23 -9.75 -4.25
N GLN A 249 -16.84 -9.85 -3.05
CA GLN A 249 -17.95 -10.79 -2.81
C GLN A 249 -19.19 -10.50 -3.66
N ASP A 250 -19.44 -9.23 -3.99
CA ASP A 250 -20.58 -8.78 -4.79
C ASP A 250 -20.33 -8.91 -6.30
N GLY A 251 -19.12 -9.32 -6.70
CA GLY A 251 -18.69 -9.41 -8.08
C GLY A 251 -17.23 -8.99 -8.26
N TRP A 252 -16.59 -9.55 -9.28
CA TRP A 252 -15.24 -9.15 -9.66
C TRP A 252 -15.30 -7.90 -10.54
N PRO A 253 -14.54 -6.84 -10.20
CA PRO A 253 -14.46 -5.62 -11.01
C PRO A 253 -13.57 -5.86 -12.25
N ASP A 254 -13.54 -4.91 -13.18
CA ASP A 254 -12.55 -4.91 -14.26
C ASP A 254 -11.15 -4.67 -13.67
N ILE A 255 -11.02 -3.70 -12.77
CA ILE A 255 -9.73 -3.30 -12.21
C ILE A 255 -9.83 -3.22 -10.68
N ILE A 256 -8.84 -3.78 -10.00
CA ILE A 256 -8.60 -3.56 -8.57
C ILE A 256 -7.40 -2.61 -8.45
N SER A 257 -7.61 -1.44 -7.85
CA SER A 257 -6.53 -0.52 -7.47
C SER A 257 -6.18 -0.77 -6.00
N LEU A 258 -4.97 -1.26 -5.75
CA LEU A 258 -4.47 -1.60 -4.42
C LEU A 258 -3.21 -0.80 -4.07
N SER A 259 -3.38 0.20 -3.23
CA SER A 259 -2.31 1.08 -2.77
C SER A 259 -1.73 0.66 -1.42
N ALA A 260 -1.47 -0.64 -1.27
CA ALA A 260 -0.94 -1.25 -0.05
C ALA A 260 -0.01 -2.44 -0.33
N GLY A 261 0.87 -2.73 0.60
CA GLY A 261 1.73 -3.91 0.52
C GLY A 261 2.74 -4.01 1.66
N THR A 262 3.70 -4.93 1.49
CA THR A 262 4.82 -5.11 2.42
C THR A 262 6.02 -5.76 1.73
N SER A 263 7.22 -5.49 2.24
CA SER A 263 8.38 -6.35 1.96
C SER A 263 8.26 -7.60 2.81
N ASN A 264 8.67 -8.75 2.28
CA ASN A 264 8.73 -9.99 3.07
C ASN A 264 10.17 -10.55 3.19
N GLY A 265 11.17 -9.78 2.73
CA GLY A 265 12.57 -10.18 2.67
C GLY A 265 12.85 -11.34 1.72
N ARG A 266 11.96 -11.63 0.78
CA ARG A 266 12.03 -12.77 -0.13
C ARG A 266 11.54 -12.42 -1.55
N VAL A 267 11.71 -13.38 -2.46
CA VAL A 267 11.31 -13.28 -3.87
C VAL A 267 10.05 -14.09 -4.19
N ASP A 268 9.55 -14.87 -3.24
CA ASP A 268 8.24 -15.52 -3.28
C ASP A 268 7.19 -14.65 -2.58
N GLY A 269 5.92 -14.77 -2.99
CA GLY A 269 4.83 -13.90 -2.54
C GLY A 269 4.41 -14.06 -1.07
N LEU A 270 3.32 -13.38 -0.71
CA LEU A 270 2.69 -13.51 0.61
C LEU A 270 1.85 -14.79 0.64
N LEU A 271 2.02 -15.58 1.70
CA LEU A 271 1.25 -16.81 1.88
C LEU A 271 -0.23 -16.47 2.13
N GLY A 272 -0.50 -15.43 2.91
CA GLY A 272 -1.84 -14.90 3.23
C GLY A 272 -2.74 -14.59 2.03
N VAL A 273 -2.14 -14.16 0.92
CA VAL A 273 -2.88 -13.72 -0.28
C VAL A 273 -2.82 -14.75 -1.41
N ALA A 274 -2.10 -15.86 -1.23
CA ALA A 274 -1.83 -16.80 -2.31
C ALA A 274 -3.10 -17.33 -2.96
N ALA A 275 -4.11 -17.73 -2.17
CA ALA A 275 -5.39 -18.22 -2.69
C ALA A 275 -6.16 -17.15 -3.46
N PHE A 276 -6.15 -15.90 -3.00
CA PHE A 276 -6.77 -14.78 -3.73
C PHE A 276 -6.08 -14.53 -5.07
N MET A 277 -4.75 -14.57 -5.09
CA MET A 277 -3.98 -14.41 -6.33
C MET A 277 -4.25 -15.56 -7.30
N GLU A 278 -4.30 -16.81 -6.84
CA GLU A 278 -4.68 -17.96 -7.65
C GLU A 278 -6.09 -17.79 -8.25
N GLU A 279 -7.06 -17.30 -7.46
CA GLU A 279 -8.39 -17.01 -7.99
C GLU A 279 -8.34 -15.87 -9.02
N LEU A 280 -7.63 -14.77 -8.73
CA LEU A 280 -7.46 -13.63 -9.65
C LEU A 280 -7.00 -14.09 -11.03
N GLN A 281 -6.09 -15.07 -11.15
CA GLN A 281 -5.64 -15.57 -12.46
C GLN A 281 -6.79 -16.06 -13.34
N SER A 282 -7.75 -16.78 -12.73
CA SER A 282 -8.93 -17.32 -13.40
C SER A 282 -9.99 -16.27 -13.72
N ARG A 283 -9.85 -15.06 -13.18
CA ARG A 283 -10.76 -13.93 -13.38
C ARG A 283 -10.23 -13.02 -14.49
N GLY A 284 -11.13 -12.27 -15.12
CA GLY A 284 -10.76 -11.25 -16.13
C GLY A 284 -10.17 -9.97 -15.55
N THR A 285 -10.12 -9.85 -14.22
CA THR A 285 -9.73 -8.65 -13.48
C THR A 285 -8.23 -8.36 -13.56
N LEU A 286 -7.87 -7.08 -13.64
CA LEU A 286 -6.50 -6.58 -13.51
C LEU A 286 -6.25 -6.04 -12.10
N LEU A 287 -5.19 -6.49 -11.44
CA LEU A 287 -4.71 -5.88 -10.20
C LEU A 287 -3.64 -4.82 -10.51
N VAL A 288 -3.88 -3.57 -10.17
CA VAL A 288 -2.90 -2.48 -10.26
C VAL A 288 -2.43 -2.15 -8.85
N ALA A 289 -1.13 -2.35 -8.57
CA ALA A 289 -0.61 -2.35 -7.21
C ALA A 289 0.63 -1.45 -7.04
N ALA A 290 0.68 -0.71 -5.92
CA ALA A 290 1.75 0.22 -5.61
C ALA A 290 3.09 -0.47 -5.31
N ALA A 291 4.19 0.09 -5.82
CA ALA A 291 5.54 -0.44 -5.59
C ALA A 291 6.09 -0.16 -4.17
N GLY A 292 5.52 0.77 -3.41
CA GLY A 292 6.01 1.12 -2.07
C GLY A 292 7.04 2.27 -2.05
N ASN A 293 7.24 2.85 -0.86
CA ASN A 293 7.85 4.16 -0.67
C ASN A 293 9.19 4.11 0.10
N ASN A 294 9.98 3.05 -0.09
CA ASN A 294 11.24 2.81 0.64
C ASN A 294 12.51 3.18 -0.13
N GLY A 295 12.39 3.64 -1.38
CA GLY A 295 13.54 3.85 -2.25
C GLY A 295 14.36 2.57 -2.47
N SER A 296 13.73 1.40 -2.34
CA SER A 296 14.37 0.08 -2.31
C SER A 296 14.19 -0.67 -3.63
N ALA A 297 15.14 -1.55 -3.94
CA ALA A 297 15.03 -2.50 -5.05
C ALA A 297 14.35 -3.82 -4.66
N ALA A 298 14.13 -4.04 -3.35
CA ALA A 298 13.54 -5.26 -2.83
C ALA A 298 12.08 -5.43 -3.31
N PRO A 299 11.64 -6.67 -3.61
CA PRO A 299 10.26 -6.95 -3.96
C PRO A 299 9.26 -6.45 -2.91
N PHE A 300 8.17 -5.86 -3.41
CA PHE A 300 7.09 -5.34 -2.60
C PHE A 300 5.77 -6.01 -2.97
N TRP A 301 5.13 -6.69 -2.02
CA TRP A 301 3.99 -7.56 -2.30
C TRP A 301 2.66 -6.90 -1.92
N PRO A 302 1.61 -6.99 -2.76
CA PRO A 302 1.48 -7.88 -3.91
C PRO A 302 1.98 -7.33 -5.26
N ALA A 303 2.47 -6.09 -5.36
CA ALA A 303 2.91 -5.53 -6.65
C ALA A 303 3.97 -6.41 -7.37
N ALA A 304 4.90 -7.00 -6.63
CA ALA A 304 5.94 -7.86 -7.17
C ALA A 304 5.44 -9.16 -7.83
N TYR A 305 4.17 -9.55 -7.63
CA TYR A 305 3.55 -10.64 -8.40
C TYR A 305 3.63 -10.35 -9.92
N ALA A 306 3.65 -9.08 -10.36
CA ALA A 306 3.85 -8.72 -11.77
C ALA A 306 5.14 -9.28 -12.42
N SER A 307 6.11 -9.70 -11.61
CA SER A 307 7.36 -10.32 -12.10
C SER A 307 7.31 -11.85 -12.21
N LEU A 308 6.29 -12.47 -11.64
CA LEU A 308 6.08 -13.91 -11.71
C LEU A 308 5.34 -14.25 -13.02
N PRO A 309 5.81 -15.22 -13.82
CA PRO A 309 5.25 -15.52 -15.14
C PRO A 309 3.75 -15.77 -15.14
N GLU A 310 3.23 -16.44 -14.12
CA GLU A 310 1.82 -16.80 -13.98
C GLU A 310 0.92 -15.59 -13.67
N TYR A 311 1.49 -14.46 -13.27
CA TYR A 311 0.77 -13.22 -12.94
C TYR A 311 1.15 -12.03 -13.83
N ALA A 312 2.05 -12.21 -14.79
CA ALA A 312 2.60 -11.14 -15.62
C ALA A 312 1.54 -10.33 -16.38
N ASP A 313 0.41 -10.96 -16.72
CA ASP A 313 -0.72 -10.31 -17.39
C ASP A 313 -1.86 -9.92 -16.42
N ALA A 314 -1.81 -10.38 -15.17
CA ALA A 314 -2.86 -10.18 -14.17
C ALA A 314 -2.53 -9.06 -13.17
N VAL A 315 -1.24 -8.72 -13.00
CA VAL A 315 -0.77 -7.72 -12.04
C VAL A 315 0.09 -6.67 -12.75
N LEU A 316 -0.21 -5.41 -12.50
CA LEU A 316 0.55 -4.26 -12.96
C LEU A 316 1.12 -3.49 -11.76
N SER A 317 2.43 -3.55 -11.58
CA SER A 317 3.14 -2.85 -10.50
C SER A 317 3.52 -1.42 -10.90
N VAL A 318 3.24 -0.47 -10.00
CA VAL A 318 3.35 0.96 -10.29
C VAL A 318 4.30 1.69 -9.35
N GLY A 319 5.36 2.28 -9.92
CA GLY A 319 6.26 3.21 -9.22
C GLY A 319 5.85 4.67 -9.39
N ALA A 320 6.48 5.56 -8.62
CA ALA A 320 6.19 7.00 -8.61
C ALA A 320 7.29 7.83 -9.28
N LEU A 321 6.88 8.77 -10.12
CA LEU A 321 7.71 9.81 -10.72
C LEU A 321 7.66 11.10 -9.90
N ARG A 322 8.70 11.90 -10.06
CA ARG A 322 8.80 13.28 -9.58
C ARG A 322 7.73 14.18 -10.20
N GLY A 323 7.56 15.36 -9.61
CA GLY A 323 6.64 16.38 -10.11
C GLY A 323 6.91 16.84 -11.55
N ASP A 324 8.12 16.65 -12.08
CA ASP A 324 8.47 16.94 -13.48
C ASP A 324 8.16 15.78 -14.44
N GLY A 325 7.93 14.56 -13.93
CA GLY A 325 7.67 13.36 -14.73
C GLY A 325 8.92 12.77 -15.39
N GLU A 326 10.08 13.42 -15.30
CA GLU A 326 11.31 13.00 -15.99
C GLU A 326 12.06 11.91 -15.21
N PHE A 327 12.00 11.98 -13.88
CA PHE A 327 12.80 11.12 -12.99
C PHE A 327 11.93 10.43 -11.93
N GLY A 328 12.41 9.29 -11.42
CA GLY A 328 11.78 8.61 -10.28
C GLY A 328 11.76 9.47 -9.01
N ALA A 329 10.64 9.44 -8.28
CA ALA A 329 10.53 10.06 -6.95
C ALA A 329 11.52 9.42 -5.98
N CYS A 330 12.09 10.20 -5.06
CA CYS A 330 13.18 9.76 -4.19
C CYS A 330 12.81 8.54 -3.33
N PHE A 331 11.53 8.45 -2.94
CA PHE A 331 10.96 7.37 -2.15
C PHE A 331 10.51 6.17 -2.98
N SER A 332 10.37 6.27 -4.31
CA SER A 332 9.80 5.17 -5.09
C SER A 332 10.70 3.94 -5.02
N ASN A 333 10.11 2.80 -4.68
CA ASN A 333 10.74 1.51 -4.95
C ASN A 333 10.94 1.31 -6.46
N HIS A 334 11.90 0.46 -6.81
CA HIS A 334 12.37 0.32 -8.18
C HIS A 334 12.90 -1.08 -8.49
N GLY A 335 13.19 -1.34 -9.76
CA GLY A 335 13.75 -2.60 -10.24
C GLY A 335 12.88 -3.28 -11.29
N PRO A 336 13.32 -4.42 -11.83
CA PRO A 336 12.67 -5.09 -12.98
C PRO A 336 11.27 -5.64 -12.68
N TRP A 337 10.90 -5.72 -11.40
CA TRP A 337 9.56 -6.13 -10.97
C TRP A 337 8.55 -4.97 -11.01
N VAL A 338 9.00 -3.70 -11.06
CA VAL A 338 8.15 -2.53 -11.29
C VAL A 338 7.95 -2.37 -12.80
N LYS A 339 6.69 -2.45 -13.27
CA LYS A 339 6.39 -2.52 -14.71
C LYS A 339 6.14 -1.17 -15.36
N VAL A 340 5.67 -0.20 -14.58
CA VAL A 340 5.37 1.14 -15.08
C VAL A 340 5.53 2.17 -13.96
N TYR A 341 5.78 3.42 -14.34
CA TYR A 341 5.82 4.55 -13.43
C TYR A 341 4.79 5.60 -13.86
N ALA A 342 4.23 6.32 -12.89
CA ALA A 342 3.33 7.44 -13.13
C ALA A 342 3.63 8.59 -12.15
N PRO A 343 3.17 9.82 -12.41
CA PRO A 343 3.34 10.94 -11.49
C PRO A 343 2.88 10.55 -10.08
N GLY A 344 3.72 10.81 -9.07
CA GLY A 344 3.42 10.46 -7.69
C GLY A 344 3.91 11.47 -6.68
N GLU A 345 4.36 12.65 -7.10
CA GLU A 345 4.68 13.76 -6.19
C GLU A 345 3.66 14.88 -6.31
N ARG A 346 3.16 15.35 -5.16
CA ARG A 346 2.35 16.58 -5.02
C ARG A 346 1.13 16.61 -5.95
N LEU A 347 0.49 15.45 -6.11
CA LEU A 347 -0.80 15.38 -6.81
C LEU A 347 -1.86 16.08 -5.96
N THR A 348 -2.85 16.70 -6.58
CA THR A 348 -3.93 17.41 -5.88
C THR A 348 -5.26 16.71 -6.13
N SER A 349 -5.92 16.27 -5.06
CA SER A 349 -7.20 15.55 -5.10
C SER A 349 -8.03 15.81 -3.82
N ALA A 350 -9.24 15.25 -3.79
CA ALA A 350 -10.16 15.36 -2.66
C ALA A 350 -9.65 14.62 -1.42
N LEU A 351 -9.93 15.18 -0.24
CA LEU A 351 -9.60 14.60 1.06
C LEU A 351 -10.82 14.63 1.99
N THR A 352 -11.04 15.74 2.71
CA THR A 352 -12.15 15.96 3.65
C THR A 352 -12.27 17.44 3.99
N GLY A 353 -13.37 17.85 4.61
CA GLY A 353 -13.60 19.19 5.10
C GLY A 353 -14.26 20.13 4.09
N PHE A 354 -14.98 19.56 3.12
CA PHE A 354 -15.88 20.27 2.21
C PHE A 354 -17.08 20.87 2.94
N ASP A 355 -17.64 20.17 3.92
CA ASP A 355 -18.80 20.66 4.66
C ASP A 355 -18.38 21.60 5.81
N THR A 356 -17.41 21.16 6.61
CA THR A 356 -16.82 21.96 7.70
C THR A 356 -15.30 21.73 7.71
N PRO A 357 -14.47 22.79 7.75
CA PRO A 357 -13.02 22.64 7.82
C PRO A 357 -12.57 21.74 8.97
N VAL A 358 -11.67 20.80 8.70
CA VAL A 358 -11.18 19.82 9.70
C VAL A 358 -9.72 20.09 10.04
N PRO A 359 -9.36 20.28 11.32
CA PRO A 359 -7.96 20.44 11.72
C PRO A 359 -7.16 19.15 11.57
N TYR A 360 -5.89 19.26 11.21
CA TYR A 360 -4.91 18.17 11.18
C TYR A 360 -3.62 18.61 11.83
N VAL A 361 -3.02 17.73 12.63
CA VAL A 361 -1.72 17.95 13.26
C VAL A 361 -0.72 16.99 12.62
N TYR A 362 0.38 17.53 12.08
CA TYR A 362 1.40 16.70 11.44
C TYR A 362 1.99 15.69 12.43
N GLN A 363 2.22 14.47 11.98
CA GLN A 363 2.73 13.37 12.81
C GLN A 363 4.24 13.24 12.72
N HIS A 364 4.85 13.50 11.58
CA HIS A 364 6.27 13.37 11.30
C HIS A 364 6.86 14.72 10.91
N SER A 365 8.07 15.00 11.39
CA SER A 365 8.80 16.18 10.91
C SER A 365 9.39 15.95 9.53
N THR A 366 9.48 17.02 8.74
CA THR A 366 10.34 17.05 7.55
C THR A 366 11.82 17.02 7.92
N TYR A 367 12.66 16.66 6.94
CA TYR A 367 14.11 16.53 7.10
C TYR A 367 14.84 17.71 6.47
N GLU A 368 15.99 18.07 7.04
CA GLU A 368 16.88 19.07 6.45
C GLU A 368 17.44 18.65 5.09
N ALA A 369 17.61 17.34 4.87
CA ALA A 369 18.10 16.74 3.62
C ALA A 369 17.22 15.56 3.18
N CYS A 370 17.32 15.19 1.90
CA CYS A 370 16.59 14.03 1.39
C CYS A 370 17.07 12.75 2.07
N ARG A 371 16.13 11.95 2.58
CA ARG A 371 16.42 10.65 3.23
C ARG A 371 17.07 9.63 2.30
N TYR A 372 16.83 9.76 1.00
CA TYR A 372 17.28 8.84 -0.03
C TYR A 372 18.48 9.36 -0.82
N GLY A 373 19.11 10.46 -0.36
CA GLY A 373 20.34 11.01 -0.93
C GLY A 373 20.16 11.85 -2.20
N PHE A 374 18.94 12.23 -2.57
CA PHE A 374 18.69 13.10 -3.72
C PHE A 374 18.89 14.58 -3.40
N THR A 375 19.22 15.36 -4.43
CA THR A 375 19.55 16.80 -4.33
C THR A 375 18.44 17.74 -4.81
N TYR A 376 17.29 17.20 -5.26
CA TYR A 376 16.13 18.02 -5.66
C TYR A 376 15.20 18.31 -4.48
N SER A 377 14.34 19.33 -4.64
CA SER A 377 13.42 19.80 -3.59
C SER A 377 12.25 18.81 -3.40
N CYS A 378 12.59 17.65 -2.85
CA CYS A 378 11.70 16.51 -2.69
C CYS A 378 10.78 16.63 -1.46
N THR A 379 9.83 15.72 -1.39
CA THR A 379 8.80 15.61 -0.35
C THR A 379 9.38 15.34 1.05
N CYS A 380 10.62 14.83 1.15
CA CYS A 380 11.31 14.71 2.43
C CYS A 380 11.60 16.08 3.09
N ARG A 381 11.72 17.14 2.28
CA ARG A 381 12.21 18.47 2.69
C ARG A 381 11.16 19.58 2.59
N SER A 382 10.14 19.40 1.74
CA SER A 382 9.21 20.48 1.39
C SER A 382 7.80 19.96 1.09
N PRO A 383 6.75 20.58 1.67
CA PRO A 383 6.80 21.78 2.52
C PRO A 383 7.32 21.47 3.93
N ARG A 384 8.10 22.37 4.51
CA ARG A 384 8.65 22.19 5.87
C ARG A 384 7.53 22.19 6.91
N HIS A 385 7.55 21.21 7.80
CA HIS A 385 6.69 21.14 8.98
C HIS A 385 7.34 20.30 10.10
N THR A 386 6.84 20.50 11.32
CA THR A 386 7.20 19.79 12.56
C THR A 386 6.04 18.88 12.99
N GLY A 387 6.33 17.60 13.26
CA GLY A 387 5.31 16.61 13.63
C GLY A 387 5.48 16.02 15.03
N VAL A 388 4.37 15.53 15.59
CA VAL A 388 4.23 15.05 16.98
C VAL A 388 5.18 13.88 17.32
N LEU A 389 5.30 12.88 16.44
CA LEU A 389 6.06 11.66 16.70
C LEU A 389 7.58 11.92 16.74
N SER A 390 8.04 12.89 15.94
CA SER A 390 9.46 13.26 15.90
C SER A 390 9.89 14.08 17.12
N GLU A 391 8.98 14.78 17.79
CA GLU A 391 9.25 15.51 19.05
C GLU A 391 9.53 14.58 20.23
N ALA A 392 8.95 13.37 20.25
CA ALA A 392 9.18 12.40 21.31
C ALA A 392 10.62 11.81 21.30
N GLN A 393 11.38 11.99 20.21
CA GLN A 393 12.69 11.35 20.02
C GLN A 393 13.89 12.32 19.84
N GLN A 394 13.69 13.65 19.70
CA GLN A 394 14.80 14.63 19.62
C GLN A 394 14.57 15.96 20.38
N VAL A 395 15.68 16.48 20.92
CA VAL A 395 15.82 17.57 21.92
C VAL A 395 15.73 18.99 21.31
N SER A 396 14.74 19.29 20.47
CA SER A 396 14.45 20.70 20.09
C SER A 396 12.95 20.96 20.14
N PRO A 397 12.46 21.79 21.09
CA PRO A 397 11.05 21.96 21.36
C PRO A 397 10.41 22.91 20.33
N GLY A 398 9.79 22.34 19.32
CA GLY A 398 8.75 23.02 18.53
C GLY A 398 7.38 22.83 19.17
N LYS A 399 6.36 23.53 18.67
CA LYS A 399 4.98 23.09 18.78
C LYS A 399 4.68 22.36 17.47
N PRO A 400 4.03 21.18 17.46
CA PRO A 400 3.64 20.52 16.22
C PRO A 400 2.83 21.46 15.33
N ASP A 401 3.15 21.45 14.04
CA ASP A 401 2.44 22.29 13.07
C ASP A 401 1.03 21.73 12.86
N GLN A 402 0.05 22.63 12.85
CA GLN A 402 -1.35 22.32 12.64
C GLN A 402 -1.86 23.06 11.41
N VAL A 403 -2.66 22.37 10.61
CA VAL A 403 -3.27 22.89 9.39
C VAL A 403 -4.77 22.60 9.37
N MET A 404 -5.49 23.23 8.42
CA MET A 404 -6.92 23.02 8.22
C MET A 404 -7.15 22.45 6.82
N PHE A 405 -7.86 21.33 6.74
CA PHE A 405 -8.36 20.80 5.49
C PHE A 405 -9.74 21.36 5.18
N GLU A 406 -9.89 21.84 3.95
CA GLU A 406 -11.12 22.45 3.46
C GLU A 406 -11.63 21.70 2.22
N GLY A 407 -11.27 20.44 2.03
CA GLY A 407 -11.75 19.61 0.93
C GLY A 407 -10.64 19.04 0.07
N LEU A 408 -9.66 19.83 -0.36
CA LEU A 408 -8.56 19.37 -1.22
C LEU A 408 -7.24 19.25 -0.45
N ALA A 409 -6.41 18.31 -0.89
CA ALA A 409 -5.04 18.16 -0.41
C ALA A 409 -4.07 17.94 -1.58
N SER A 410 -2.81 18.26 -1.34
CA SER A 410 -1.66 17.83 -2.12
C SER A 410 -0.99 16.66 -1.40
N TRP A 411 -0.69 15.58 -2.12
CA TRP A 411 -0.12 14.38 -1.52
C TRP A 411 0.80 13.61 -2.50
N SER A 412 1.82 12.96 -1.96
CA SER A 412 2.82 12.22 -2.74
C SER A 412 2.85 10.75 -2.33
N GLY A 413 3.26 9.83 -3.20
CA GLY A 413 3.36 8.40 -2.89
C GLY A 413 3.13 7.51 -4.11
N THR A 414 3.70 6.30 -4.10
CA THR A 414 3.32 5.25 -5.08
C THR A 414 1.84 4.88 -4.97
N SER A 415 1.24 5.07 -3.79
CA SER A 415 -0.20 4.98 -3.53
C SER A 415 -1.05 5.91 -4.39
N PHE A 416 -0.48 7.00 -4.91
CA PHE A 416 -1.18 7.97 -5.77
C PHE A 416 -0.80 7.84 -7.25
N ALA A 417 0.39 7.33 -7.56
CA ALA A 417 0.73 6.92 -8.93
C ALA A 417 -0.14 5.73 -9.40
N THR A 418 -0.43 4.80 -8.49
CA THR A 418 -1.22 3.57 -8.74
C THR A 418 -2.63 3.85 -9.30
N PRO A 419 -3.47 4.68 -8.68
CA PRO A 419 -4.79 5.01 -9.22
C PRO A 419 -4.74 5.78 -10.53
N LEU A 420 -3.69 6.55 -10.81
CA LEU A 420 -3.53 7.16 -12.14
C LEU A 420 -3.42 6.10 -13.21
N VAL A 421 -2.63 5.05 -12.98
CA VAL A 421 -2.49 3.95 -13.93
C VAL A 421 -3.79 3.16 -14.05
N ALA A 422 -4.48 2.88 -12.95
CA ALA A 422 -5.79 2.23 -12.98
C ALA A 422 -6.82 3.04 -13.80
N GLY A 423 -6.88 4.36 -13.57
CA GLY A 423 -7.69 5.29 -14.34
C GLY A 423 -7.29 5.32 -15.81
N LEU A 424 -6.00 5.35 -16.14
CA LEU A 424 -5.56 5.36 -17.54
C LEU A 424 -5.92 4.07 -18.28
N VAL A 425 -5.86 2.92 -17.61
CA VAL A 425 -6.35 1.66 -18.19
C VAL A 425 -7.87 1.72 -18.41
N ALA A 426 -8.65 2.19 -17.44
CA ALA A 426 -10.11 2.36 -17.57
C ALA A 426 -10.50 3.35 -18.69
N ALA A 427 -9.82 4.49 -18.78
CA ALA A 427 -10.01 5.46 -19.84
C ALA A 427 -9.67 4.86 -21.21
N TYR A 428 -8.59 4.08 -21.30
CA TYR A 428 -8.21 3.38 -22.53
C TYR A 428 -9.25 2.31 -22.93
N MET A 429 -9.78 1.55 -21.96
CA MET A 429 -10.88 0.61 -22.20
C MET A 429 -12.09 1.31 -22.79
N THR A 430 -12.52 2.42 -22.19
CA THR A 430 -13.66 3.22 -22.67
C THR A 430 -13.42 3.74 -24.08
N ALA A 431 -12.28 4.42 -24.31
CA ALA A 431 -11.95 5.04 -25.60
C ALA A 431 -11.84 4.02 -26.75
N HIS A 432 -11.43 2.78 -26.45
CA HIS A 432 -11.24 1.73 -27.44
C HIS A 432 -12.30 0.63 -27.41
N ARG A 433 -13.34 0.77 -26.58
CA ARG A 433 -14.43 -0.22 -26.39
C ARG A 433 -13.90 -1.62 -26.10
N LEU A 434 -12.93 -1.70 -25.18
CA LEU A 434 -12.34 -2.96 -24.73
C LEU A 434 -12.98 -3.41 -23.43
N THR A 435 -13.33 -4.69 -23.34
CA THR A 435 -13.89 -5.31 -22.13
C THR A 435 -12.85 -6.11 -21.33
N ASP A 436 -11.66 -6.32 -21.89
CA ASP A 436 -10.56 -7.02 -21.22
C ASP A 436 -9.54 -6.00 -20.69
N PRO A 437 -9.48 -5.77 -19.37
CA PRO A 437 -8.58 -4.81 -18.75
C PRO A 437 -7.10 -5.22 -18.88
N ARG A 438 -6.80 -6.52 -18.93
CA ARG A 438 -5.43 -7.03 -19.11
C ARG A 438 -4.94 -6.76 -20.53
N ALA A 439 -5.81 -6.96 -21.53
CA ALA A 439 -5.49 -6.58 -22.91
C ALA A 439 -5.36 -5.06 -23.07
N ALA A 440 -6.22 -4.27 -22.41
CA ALA A 440 -6.15 -2.81 -22.43
C ALA A 440 -4.82 -2.31 -21.84
N ALA A 441 -4.42 -2.81 -20.66
CA ALA A 441 -3.15 -2.44 -20.03
C ALA A 441 -1.94 -2.76 -20.91
N ARG A 442 -1.88 -3.95 -21.51
CA ARG A 442 -0.79 -4.33 -22.43
C ARG A 442 -0.72 -3.40 -23.65
N ARG A 443 -1.87 -3.07 -24.25
CA ARG A 443 -1.92 -2.18 -25.42
C ARG A 443 -1.51 -0.75 -25.03
N LEU A 444 -2.04 -0.24 -23.92
CA LEU A 444 -1.68 1.07 -23.39
C LEU A 444 -0.17 1.18 -23.15
N LEU A 445 0.45 0.18 -22.51
CA LEU A 445 1.90 0.16 -22.29
C LEU A 445 2.70 0.03 -23.60
N ALA A 446 2.17 -0.64 -24.62
CA ALA A 446 2.85 -0.78 -25.90
C ALA A 446 2.78 0.48 -26.78
N THR A 447 1.70 1.26 -26.69
CA THR A 447 1.44 2.38 -27.61
C THR A 447 1.45 3.76 -26.96
N GLY A 448 1.27 3.83 -25.65
CA GLY A 448 1.02 5.06 -24.91
C GLY A 448 2.02 5.38 -23.80
N SER A 449 3.06 4.55 -23.62
CA SER A 449 4.10 4.85 -22.63
C SER A 449 5.12 5.84 -23.16
N GLU A 450 5.38 6.88 -22.38
CA GLU A 450 6.63 7.65 -22.46
C GLU A 450 7.74 6.91 -21.69
N PHE A 451 8.90 7.54 -21.55
CA PHE A 451 10.01 7.00 -20.78
C PHE A 451 10.50 8.02 -19.75
N ALA A 452 10.81 7.52 -18.56
CA ALA A 452 11.44 8.28 -17.48
C ALA A 452 12.73 7.59 -17.01
N GLU A 453 13.60 8.33 -16.32
CA GLU A 453 14.81 7.79 -15.70
C GLU A 453 14.58 7.48 -14.22
N VAL A 454 14.69 6.21 -13.83
CA VAL A 454 14.59 5.78 -12.43
C VAL A 454 15.86 5.03 -12.06
N ARG A 455 16.68 5.65 -11.20
CA ARG A 455 17.96 5.07 -10.74
C ARG A 455 18.88 4.66 -11.89
N GLY A 456 18.93 5.49 -12.95
CA GLY A 456 19.72 5.25 -14.16
C GLY A 456 19.10 4.26 -15.16
N ALA A 457 17.94 3.66 -14.86
CA ALA A 457 17.20 2.84 -15.80
C ALA A 457 16.15 3.66 -16.57
N HIS A 458 16.05 3.46 -17.88
CA HIS A 458 14.93 3.97 -18.68
C HIS A 458 13.74 3.04 -18.52
N VAL A 459 12.63 3.57 -18.00
CA VAL A 459 11.45 2.78 -17.63
C VAL A 459 10.18 3.33 -18.29
N PRO A 460 9.18 2.49 -18.59
CA PRO A 460 7.90 2.97 -19.09
C PRO A 460 7.22 3.93 -18.10
N ALA A 461 6.74 5.05 -18.63
CA ALA A 461 6.02 6.08 -17.90
C ALA A 461 4.63 6.30 -18.50
N LEU A 462 3.60 6.43 -17.66
CA LEU A 462 2.24 6.80 -18.07
C LEU A 462 1.85 8.12 -17.42
N LEU A 463 1.68 9.16 -18.24
CA LEU A 463 1.34 10.50 -17.80
C LEU A 463 -0.12 10.81 -18.20
N PRO A 464 -1.02 11.15 -17.26
CA PRO A 464 -2.36 11.58 -17.64
C PRO A 464 -2.32 12.84 -18.51
N PRO A 465 -3.10 12.95 -19.60
CA PRO A 465 -3.09 14.13 -20.47
C PRO A 465 -3.45 15.45 -19.76
N THR A 466 -4.22 15.36 -18.68
CA THR A 466 -4.62 16.49 -17.84
C THR A 466 -3.71 16.72 -16.64
N TRP A 467 -2.67 15.90 -16.47
CA TRP A 467 -1.64 16.13 -15.47
C TRP A 467 -0.72 17.26 -15.93
N GLN A 468 -0.43 18.18 -15.01
CA GLN A 468 0.47 19.30 -15.23
C GLN A 468 1.77 19.08 -14.45
N PRO A 469 2.93 18.99 -15.13
CA PRO A 469 4.21 18.93 -14.46
C PRO A 469 4.43 20.15 -13.56
N VAL A 470 5.03 19.92 -12.40
CA VAL A 470 5.42 20.95 -11.44
C VAL A 470 6.92 21.10 -11.47
N GLU A 471 7.40 22.35 -11.51
CA GLU A 471 8.83 22.64 -11.55
C GLU A 471 9.55 22.06 -10.33
N VAL A 472 10.64 21.34 -10.59
CA VAL A 472 11.46 20.74 -9.54
C VAL A 472 12.75 21.53 -9.37
N GLY A 473 12.77 22.39 -8.35
CA GLY A 473 13.95 23.17 -8.00
C GLY A 473 15.08 22.32 -7.39
N THR A 474 16.32 22.80 -7.52
CA THR A 474 17.46 22.32 -6.71
C THR A 474 17.25 22.70 -5.25
N ALA A 475 17.59 21.78 -4.34
CA ALA A 475 17.25 21.91 -2.93
C ALA A 475 18.32 22.57 -2.07
#